data_AF-A0A535AA01-F1
#
_entry.id   AF-A0A535AA01-F1
#
_cell.length_a   1.000
_cell.length_b   1.000
_cell.length_c   1.000
_cell.angle_alpha   90.00
_cell.angle_beta   90.00
_cell.angle_gamma   90.00
#
_symmetry.space_group_name_H-M   'P 1'
#
loop_
_entity.id
_entity.type
_entity.pdbx_description
1 polymer ?
#
loop_
_entity_poly.entity_id
_entity_poly.type
_entity_poly.pdbx_seq_one_letter_code
_entity_poly.pdbx_strand_id
1 'polypeptide(L)'
;MNRETRIGLALVAGLGALIFSIMVLGSLGAVNPELEQIPVAKVLGEGFPAVRYGRSEVRIVGWYAELAGDCSGDSGGVDAAVAWLQRECPLRVLLPSQPPETVTQAQLGAGLRLAAPTGGPFPSRAGPGGPNLRLEQLVFVGHFDDPAAVNCIPDRVDRCRNTFVVSDYSGLIR
;
A
#
# COMPACT_ATOMS: atom_id res chain seq x y z
N MET A 1 19.63 -6.72 -59.68
CA MET A 1 19.04 -7.05 -58.36
C MET A 1 17.91 -8.03 -58.60
N ASN A 2 18.08 -9.30 -58.21
CA ASN A 2 17.18 -10.38 -58.59
C ASN A 2 15.92 -10.39 -57.70
N ARG A 3 14.84 -11.03 -58.17
CA ARG A 3 13.55 -11.06 -57.49
C ARG A 3 13.65 -11.62 -56.06
N GLU A 4 14.51 -12.61 -55.86
CA GLU A 4 14.79 -13.22 -54.55
C GLU A 4 15.46 -12.25 -53.58
N THR A 5 16.37 -11.40 -54.08
CA THR A 5 17.04 -10.40 -53.24
C THR A 5 16.07 -9.31 -52.76
N ARG A 6 15.04 -8.98 -53.55
CA ARG A 6 13.99 -8.03 -53.16
C ARG A 6 13.04 -8.60 -52.11
N ILE A 7 12.69 -9.89 -52.22
CA ILE A 7 11.82 -10.57 -51.24
C ILE A 7 12.55 -10.72 -49.91
N GLY A 8 13.83 -11.12 -49.94
CA GLY A 8 14.66 -11.21 -48.73
C GLY A 8 14.79 -9.87 -48.00
N LEU A 9 15.02 -8.77 -48.74
CA LEU A 9 15.14 -7.43 -48.16
C LEU A 9 13.82 -6.96 -47.53
N ALA A 10 12.68 -7.25 -48.19
CA ALA A 10 11.35 -6.88 -47.68
C ALA A 10 11.00 -7.63 -46.37
N LEU A 11 11.38 -8.91 -46.28
CA LEU A 11 11.19 -9.71 -45.06
C LEU A 11 12.00 -9.17 -43.88
N VAL A 12 13.28 -8.85 -44.11
CA VAL A 12 14.15 -8.30 -43.06
C VAL A 12 13.67 -6.92 -42.60
N ALA A 13 13.29 -6.05 -43.54
CA ALA A 13 12.74 -4.74 -43.21
C ALA A 13 11.42 -4.84 -42.43
N GLY A 14 10.53 -5.76 -42.82
CA GLY A 14 9.27 -6.00 -42.13
C GLY A 14 9.48 -6.52 -40.70
N LEU A 15 10.42 -7.45 -40.50
CA LEU A 15 10.74 -7.97 -39.18
C LEU A 15 11.37 -6.90 -38.27
N GLY A 16 12.28 -6.08 -38.83
CA GLY A 16 12.88 -4.96 -38.12
C GLY A 16 11.83 -3.91 -37.69
N ALA A 17 10.89 -3.58 -38.57
CA ALA A 17 9.80 -2.67 -38.26
C ALA A 17 8.88 -3.23 -37.17
N LEU A 18 8.55 -4.53 -37.22
CA LEU A 18 7.73 -5.20 -36.20
C LEU A 18 8.40 -5.15 -34.82
N ILE A 19 9.68 -5.53 -34.74
CA ILE A 19 10.44 -5.52 -33.48
C ILE A 19 10.55 -4.09 -32.95
N PHE A 20 10.83 -3.13 -33.81
CA PHE A 20 10.86 -1.71 -33.43
C PHE A 20 9.50 -1.22 -32.92
N SER A 21 8.39 -1.61 -33.57
CA SER A 21 7.04 -1.29 -33.08
C SER A 21 6.75 -1.93 -31.72
N ILE A 22 7.14 -3.19 -31.49
CA ILE A 22 6.96 -3.85 -30.19
C ILE A 22 7.82 -3.16 -29.12
N MET A 23 9.06 -2.79 -29.45
CA MET A 23 9.94 -2.10 -28.50
C MET A 23 9.47 -0.67 -28.21
N VAL A 24 8.98 0.08 -29.21
CA VAL A 24 8.46 1.44 -29.02
C VAL A 24 7.12 1.41 -28.28
N LEU A 25 6.20 0.51 -28.62
CA LEU A 25 4.94 0.35 -27.90
C LEU A 25 5.17 -0.18 -26.48
N GLY A 26 6.18 -1.05 -26.29
CA GLY A 26 6.58 -1.57 -24.99
C GLY A 26 7.39 -0.57 -24.14
N SER A 27 8.17 0.33 -24.76
CA SER A 27 8.95 1.38 -24.05
C SER A 27 8.14 2.66 -23.82
N LEU A 28 7.05 2.85 -24.57
CA LEU A 28 5.91 3.67 -24.17
C LEU A 28 5.05 2.95 -23.11
N GLY A 29 5.58 1.87 -22.52
CA GLY A 29 5.09 1.26 -21.30
C GLY A 29 4.71 2.35 -20.33
N ALA A 30 3.40 2.52 -20.20
CA ALA A 30 2.78 3.52 -19.38
C ALA A 30 3.46 3.49 -18.01
N VAL A 31 4.07 4.62 -17.62
CA VAL A 31 4.07 5.00 -16.22
C VAL A 31 2.60 5.00 -15.85
N ASN A 32 2.09 3.93 -15.21
CA ASN A 32 0.65 3.74 -15.03
C ASN A 32 0.08 4.98 -14.31
N PRO A 33 -0.59 5.91 -15.01
CA PRO A 33 -0.91 7.24 -14.46
C PRO A 33 -2.08 7.17 -13.47
N GLU A 34 -2.68 6.00 -13.27
CA GLU A 34 -3.99 5.81 -12.67
C GLU A 34 -4.02 5.10 -11.31
N LEU A 35 -2.88 4.92 -10.63
CA LEU A 35 -2.94 4.76 -9.18
C LEU A 35 -2.90 6.15 -8.54
N GLU A 36 -4.02 6.88 -8.71
CA GLU A 36 -4.29 8.15 -8.02
C GLU A 36 -3.96 7.98 -6.53
N GLN A 37 -3.13 8.88 -6.00
CA GLN A 37 -2.82 8.87 -4.58
C GLN A 37 -4.03 9.39 -3.81
N ILE A 38 -4.66 8.52 -3.04
CA ILE A 38 -5.86 8.82 -2.27
C ILE A 38 -5.43 9.40 -0.93
N PRO A 39 -5.80 10.65 -0.59
CA PRO A 39 -5.51 11.20 0.73
C PRO A 39 -6.24 10.39 1.80
N VAL A 40 -5.56 10.07 2.90
CA VAL A 40 -6.18 9.32 4.00
C VAL A 40 -7.43 10.01 4.57
N ALA A 41 -7.50 11.34 4.50
CA ALA A 41 -8.71 12.10 4.85
C ALA A 41 -9.94 11.68 4.01
N LYS A 42 -9.75 11.43 2.70
CA LYS A 42 -10.79 10.94 1.80
C LYS A 42 -11.17 9.49 2.11
N VAL A 43 -10.18 8.66 2.43
CA VAL A 43 -10.42 7.27 2.86
C VAL A 43 -11.27 7.24 4.14
N LEU A 44 -10.99 8.10 5.12
CA LEU A 44 -11.72 8.13 6.39
C LEU A 44 -13.11 8.82 6.29
N GLY A 45 -13.29 9.74 5.34
CA GLY A 45 -14.51 10.56 5.23
C GLY A 45 -15.71 9.90 4.52
N GLU A 46 -15.51 8.78 3.83
CA GLU A 46 -16.50 8.23 2.89
C GLU A 46 -16.97 6.80 3.26
N GLY A 47 -17.33 6.56 4.52
CA GLY A 47 -17.80 5.24 4.96
C GLY A 47 -16.71 4.15 4.91
N PHE A 48 -17.12 2.88 4.96
CA PHE A 48 -16.21 1.73 5.11
C PHE A 48 -15.29 1.53 3.88
N PRO A 49 -13.95 1.66 4.03
CA PRO A 49 -13.01 1.47 2.92
C PRO A 49 -13.09 0.10 2.25
N ALA A 50 -13.40 -0.96 3.01
CA ALA A 50 -13.55 -2.31 2.47
C ALA A 50 -14.65 -2.42 1.41
N VAL A 51 -15.74 -1.65 1.54
CA VAL A 51 -16.86 -1.66 0.60
C VAL A 51 -16.50 -0.93 -0.69
N ARG A 52 -15.73 0.16 -0.58
CA ARG A 52 -15.41 1.03 -1.73
C ARG A 52 -14.23 0.52 -2.54
N TYR A 53 -13.16 0.12 -1.88
CA TYR A 53 -11.91 -0.26 -2.52
C TYR A 53 -11.77 -1.78 -2.61
N GLY A 54 -12.37 -2.52 -1.67
CA GLY A 54 -12.26 -3.97 -1.58
C GLY A 54 -10.80 -4.42 -1.67
N ARG A 55 -10.58 -5.45 -2.47
CA ARG A 55 -9.26 -6.06 -2.69
C ARG A 55 -8.41 -5.38 -3.75
N SER A 56 -8.89 -4.30 -4.35
CA SER A 56 -8.12 -3.57 -5.34
C SER A 56 -6.91 -2.93 -4.67
N GLU A 57 -5.75 -3.02 -5.31
CA GLU A 57 -4.58 -2.28 -4.86
C GLU A 57 -4.84 -0.78 -4.99
N VAL A 58 -4.61 -0.04 -3.91
CA VAL A 58 -4.72 1.41 -3.85
C VAL A 58 -3.49 2.03 -3.22
N ARG A 59 -3.27 3.31 -3.53
CA ARG A 59 -2.18 4.12 -2.97
C ARG A 59 -2.76 5.15 -2.03
N ILE A 60 -2.40 5.07 -0.75
CA ILE A 60 -2.93 5.98 0.27
C ILE A 60 -1.79 6.88 0.75
N VAL A 61 -2.00 8.19 0.67
CA VAL A 61 -1.06 9.20 1.15
C VAL A 61 -1.51 9.76 2.49
N GLY A 62 -0.60 9.81 3.45
CA GLY A 62 -0.88 10.32 4.79
C GLY A 62 0.35 10.41 5.67
N TRP A 63 0.13 10.82 6.92
CA TRP A 63 1.18 10.93 7.92
C TRP A 63 1.30 9.62 8.71
N TYR A 64 2.43 8.93 8.59
CA TYR A 64 2.64 7.69 9.35
C TYR A 64 2.91 7.99 10.82
N ALA A 65 2.21 7.25 11.69
CA ALA A 65 2.47 7.25 13.12
C ALA A 65 2.36 5.82 13.68
N GLU A 66 3.18 5.54 14.68
CA GLU A 66 3.20 4.27 15.39
C GLU A 66 3.25 4.52 16.90
N LEU A 67 2.46 3.75 17.67
CA LEU A 67 2.46 3.89 19.12
C LEU A 67 3.83 3.53 19.70
N ALA A 68 4.22 4.31 20.71
CA ALA A 68 5.40 4.03 21.49
C ALA A 68 5.24 2.88 22.49
N GLY A 69 5.85 1.72 22.20
CA GLY A 69 6.02 0.61 23.15
C GLY A 69 5.00 -0.52 22.99
N ASP A 70 5.09 -1.51 23.88
CA ASP A 70 4.12 -2.60 23.98
C ASP A 70 2.87 -2.07 24.68
N CYS A 71 1.72 -2.05 23.99
CA CYS A 71 0.43 -1.82 24.65
C CYS A 71 -0.25 -3.14 25.02
N SER A 72 -0.87 -3.16 26.19
CA SER A 72 -1.61 -4.31 26.72
C SER A 72 -2.94 -4.46 25.98
N GLY A 73 -3.25 -5.65 25.45
CA GLY A 73 -4.49 -5.92 24.73
C GLY A 73 -4.36 -6.89 23.54
N ASP A 74 -3.13 -7.26 23.18
CA ASP A 74 -2.87 -8.18 22.08
C ASP A 74 -3.08 -9.64 22.50
N SER A 75 -4.32 -10.12 22.39
CA SER A 75 -4.59 -11.57 22.45
C SER A 75 -4.54 -12.23 21.07
N GLY A 76 -4.26 -11.49 19.98
CA GLY A 76 -4.05 -12.04 18.65
C GLY A 76 -5.14 -12.96 18.08
N GLY A 77 -6.32 -13.05 18.73
CA GLY A 77 -7.28 -14.13 18.51
C GLY A 77 -6.68 -15.53 18.69
N VAL A 78 -7.51 -16.57 18.59
CA VAL A 78 -7.02 -17.97 18.71
C VAL A 78 -6.26 -18.45 17.47
N ASP A 79 -6.42 -17.77 16.33
CA ASP A 79 -5.79 -18.14 15.06
C ASP A 79 -4.51 -17.31 14.80
N ALA A 80 -3.36 -17.97 14.92
CA ALA A 80 -2.06 -17.39 14.67
C ALA A 80 -1.87 -16.91 13.22
N ALA A 81 -2.61 -17.46 12.25
CA ALA A 81 -2.49 -17.11 10.83
C ALA A 81 -3.07 -15.72 10.52
N VAL A 82 -4.01 -15.23 11.33
CA VAL A 82 -4.65 -13.91 11.18
C VAL A 82 -4.30 -12.94 12.32
N ALA A 83 -3.49 -13.38 13.29
CA ALA A 83 -3.04 -12.55 14.41
C ALA A 83 -2.51 -11.18 13.95
N TRP A 84 -1.72 -11.13 12.86
CA TRP A 84 -1.17 -9.91 12.29
C TRP A 84 -2.21 -8.85 11.91
N LEU A 85 -3.43 -9.25 11.53
CA LEU A 85 -4.51 -8.34 11.10
C LEU A 85 -5.35 -7.85 12.29
N GLN A 86 -5.54 -8.71 13.29
CA GLN A 86 -6.34 -8.39 14.48
C GLN A 86 -5.54 -7.77 15.66
N ARG A 87 -4.21 -7.80 15.61
CA ARG A 87 -3.26 -7.25 16.59
C ARG A 87 -3.57 -5.83 17.03
N GLU A 88 -3.76 -5.57 18.31
CA GLU A 88 -4.06 -4.21 18.77
C GLU A 88 -2.80 -3.34 18.93
N CYS A 89 -1.63 -3.97 18.98
CA CYS A 89 -0.34 -3.35 19.29
C CYS A 89 0.83 -4.02 18.54
N PRO A 90 1.90 -3.27 18.17
CA PRO A 90 1.93 -1.81 18.14
C PRO A 90 0.95 -1.28 17.08
N LEU A 91 0.17 -0.26 17.44
CA LEU A 91 -0.80 0.34 16.53
C LEU A 91 -0.06 1.22 15.52
N ARG A 92 -0.18 0.89 14.24
CA ARG A 92 0.37 1.64 13.10
C ARG A 92 -0.77 2.25 12.30
N VAL A 93 -0.67 3.54 12.00
CA VAL A 93 -1.74 4.26 11.32
C VAL A 93 -1.21 5.29 10.33
N LEU A 94 -2.05 5.62 9.34
CA LEU A 94 -1.96 6.86 8.57
C LEU A 94 -2.94 7.90 9.11
N LEU A 95 -2.44 9.10 9.41
CA LEU A 95 -3.22 10.22 9.89
C LEU A 95 -3.43 11.28 8.80
N PRO A 96 -4.59 11.97 8.77
CA PRO A 96 -4.88 13.02 7.80
C PRO A 96 -4.07 14.29 8.04
N SER A 97 -3.66 14.52 9.28
CA SER A 97 -2.84 15.66 9.70
C SER A 97 -1.57 15.18 10.38
N GLN A 98 -0.55 16.05 10.37
CA GLN A 98 0.73 15.78 10.99
C GLN A 98 0.55 15.48 12.49
N PRO A 99 1.01 14.31 12.98
CA PRO A 99 0.98 14.01 14.40
C PRO A 99 1.99 14.86 15.18
N PRO A 100 1.74 15.10 16.48
CA PRO A 100 2.78 15.60 17.38
C PRO A 100 3.92 14.58 17.51
N GLU A 101 5.09 15.03 17.99
CA GLU A 101 6.28 14.18 18.19
C GLU A 101 6.00 12.98 19.13
N THR A 102 5.08 13.15 20.07
CA THR A 102 4.62 12.10 20.97
C THR A 102 3.14 11.83 20.74
N VAL A 103 2.82 10.64 20.23
CA VAL A 103 1.45 10.21 19.92
C VAL A 103 0.88 9.32 21.02
N THR A 104 -0.40 9.54 21.33
CA THR A 104 -1.18 8.70 22.25
C THR A 104 -2.06 7.71 21.50
N GLN A 105 -2.47 6.62 22.16
CA GLN A 105 -3.37 5.62 21.57
C GLN A 105 -4.69 6.23 21.06
N ALA A 106 -5.26 7.18 21.81
CA ALA A 106 -6.51 7.84 21.43
C ALA A 106 -6.36 8.64 20.13
N GLN A 107 -5.21 9.31 19.93
CA GLN A 107 -4.93 10.05 18.70
C GLN A 107 -4.73 9.11 17.50
N LEU A 108 -4.07 7.96 17.72
CA LEU A 108 -3.89 6.98 16.66
C LEU A 108 -5.20 6.27 16.29
N GLY A 109 -6.13 6.11 17.24
CA GLY A 109 -7.44 5.51 16.99
C GLY A 109 -8.30 6.24 15.94
N ALA A 110 -8.00 7.50 15.65
CA ALA A 110 -8.66 8.28 14.60
C ALA A 110 -8.04 8.09 13.19
N GLY A 111 -6.90 7.38 13.10
CA GLY A 111 -6.20 7.14 11.84
C GLY A 111 -6.65 5.90 11.10
N LEU A 112 -6.22 5.79 9.85
CA LEU A 112 -6.36 4.59 9.06
C LEU A 112 -5.38 3.53 9.57
N ARG A 113 -5.90 2.43 10.09
CA ARG A 113 -5.11 1.33 10.63
C ARG A 113 -4.37 0.56 9.54
N LEU A 114 -3.11 0.25 9.80
CA LEU A 114 -2.22 -0.48 8.90
C LEU A 114 -1.85 -1.83 9.50
N ALA A 115 -1.80 -2.87 8.66
CA ALA A 115 -1.31 -4.20 9.05
C ALA A 115 -0.51 -4.82 7.90
N ALA A 116 0.35 -5.79 8.23
CA ALA A 116 1.03 -6.60 7.23
C ALA A 116 1.42 -7.99 7.81
N PRO A 117 1.37 -9.08 7.02
CA PRO A 117 1.55 -10.45 7.52
C PRO A 117 2.84 -10.72 8.30
N THR A 118 3.95 -10.12 7.88
CA THR A 118 5.28 -10.34 8.50
C THR A 118 5.80 -9.12 9.25
N GLY A 119 4.93 -8.14 9.51
CA GLY A 119 5.30 -6.92 10.23
C GLY A 119 6.19 -5.94 9.45
N GLY A 120 6.53 -6.24 8.19
CA GLY A 120 6.98 -5.27 7.18
C GLY A 120 5.95 -5.15 6.05
N PRO A 121 6.00 -4.11 5.22
CA PRO A 121 7.03 -3.08 5.12
C PRO A 121 6.57 -1.80 5.82
N PHE A 122 7.10 -1.55 7.03
CA PHE A 122 6.83 -0.30 7.72
C PHE A 122 8.13 0.47 7.93
N PRO A 123 8.10 1.81 7.80
CA PRO A 123 9.26 2.64 8.10
C PRO A 123 9.67 2.45 9.56
N SER A 124 10.99 2.39 9.79
CA SER A 124 11.52 2.27 11.15
C SER A 124 11.09 3.45 12.02
N ARG A 125 10.58 3.15 13.21
CA ARG A 125 10.22 4.11 14.25
C ARG A 125 11.41 4.92 14.79
N ALA A 126 12.62 4.34 14.78
CA ALA A 126 13.72 4.79 15.65
C ALA A 126 15.00 5.25 14.92
N GLY A 127 15.01 5.30 13.58
CA GLY A 127 16.21 5.78 12.87
C GLY A 127 16.31 7.30 12.92
N PRO A 128 17.36 7.92 13.48
CA PRO A 128 17.61 9.36 13.33
C PRO A 128 17.55 9.75 11.84
N GLY A 129 16.72 10.73 11.47
CA GLY A 129 16.47 11.10 10.08
C GLY A 129 15.65 10.08 9.24
N GLY A 130 15.00 9.09 9.87
CA GLY A 130 14.10 8.14 9.20
C GLY A 130 12.80 8.79 8.69
N PRO A 131 12.03 8.13 7.80
CA PRO A 131 10.83 8.73 7.18
C PRO A 131 9.80 9.25 8.18
N ASN A 132 9.65 8.57 9.32
CA ASN A 132 8.78 8.99 10.42
C ASN A 132 9.28 10.26 11.14
N LEU A 133 10.60 10.51 11.12
CA LEU A 133 11.23 11.69 11.71
C LEU A 133 11.34 12.86 10.73
N ARG A 134 11.20 12.60 9.43
CA ARG A 134 11.28 13.66 8.39
C ARG A 134 10.04 14.52 8.33
N LEU A 135 8.97 14.17 9.05
CA LEU A 135 7.70 14.89 9.02
C LEU A 135 7.19 15.04 7.58
N GLU A 136 7.29 13.95 6.82
CA GLU A 136 6.82 13.87 5.44
C GLU A 136 5.63 12.93 5.36
N GLN A 137 4.73 13.20 4.44
CA GLN A 137 3.71 12.24 4.09
C GLN A 137 4.35 11.07 3.33
N LEU A 138 3.85 9.86 3.62
CA LEU A 138 4.25 8.63 2.96
C LEU A 138 3.11 8.13 2.11
N VAL A 139 3.47 7.46 1.01
CA VAL A 139 2.53 6.76 0.15
C VAL A 139 2.64 5.28 0.48
N PHE A 140 1.57 4.72 1.02
CA PHE A 140 1.45 3.29 1.26
C PHE A 140 0.66 2.62 0.14
N VAL A 141 1.13 1.47 -0.30
CA VAL A 141 0.49 0.61 -1.30
C VAL A 141 -0.06 -0.61 -0.58
N GLY A 142 -1.25 -1.03 -0.97
CA GLY A 142 -1.95 -2.14 -0.31
C GLY A 142 -3.40 -2.26 -0.72
N HIS A 143 -4.16 -3.04 0.05
CA HIS A 143 -5.57 -3.31 -0.21
C HIS A 143 -6.40 -3.35 1.07
N PHE A 144 -7.72 -3.39 0.92
CA PHE A 144 -8.67 -3.68 1.98
C PHE A 144 -9.32 -5.05 1.76
N ASP A 145 -10.21 -5.45 2.65
CA ASP A 145 -11.02 -6.68 2.51
C ASP A 145 -10.17 -7.95 2.27
N ASP A 146 -9.09 -8.06 3.04
CA ASP A 146 -8.17 -9.19 2.97
C ASP A 146 -8.92 -10.52 3.24
N PRO A 147 -8.67 -11.58 2.45
CA PRO A 147 -9.30 -12.88 2.68
C PRO A 147 -9.17 -13.40 4.11
N ALA A 148 -8.06 -13.11 4.79
CA ALA A 148 -7.85 -13.57 6.17
C ALA A 148 -8.83 -12.92 7.16
N ALA A 149 -9.44 -11.77 6.83
CA ALA A 149 -10.38 -11.08 7.70
C ALA A 149 -11.59 -11.93 8.11
N VAL A 150 -11.99 -12.92 7.29
CA VAL A 150 -13.08 -13.86 7.63
C VAL A 150 -12.75 -14.76 8.82
N ASN A 151 -11.45 -14.93 9.12
CA ASN A 151 -10.95 -15.73 10.24
C ASN A 151 -10.68 -14.87 11.49
N CYS A 152 -10.88 -13.55 11.43
CA CYS A 152 -10.85 -12.73 12.63
C CYS A 152 -11.96 -13.16 13.60
N ILE A 153 -11.74 -12.92 14.90
CA ILE A 153 -12.81 -13.14 15.89
C ILE A 153 -14.07 -12.34 15.51
N PRO A 154 -15.29 -12.84 15.79
CA PRO A 154 -16.53 -12.26 15.27
C PRO A 154 -16.65 -10.74 15.46
N ASP A 155 -16.32 -10.25 16.65
CA ASP A 155 -16.42 -8.82 17.00
C ASP A 155 -15.41 -7.92 16.27
N ARG A 156 -14.42 -8.50 15.58
CA ARG A 156 -13.33 -7.79 14.90
C ARG A 156 -13.36 -7.93 13.38
N VAL A 157 -14.27 -8.72 12.81
CA VAL A 157 -14.32 -8.98 11.36
C VAL A 157 -14.39 -7.67 10.58
N ASP A 158 -15.32 -6.78 10.93
CA ASP A 158 -15.46 -5.50 10.22
C ASP A 158 -14.21 -4.62 10.34
N ARG A 159 -13.58 -4.60 11.51
CA ARG A 159 -12.31 -3.88 11.72
C ARG A 159 -11.19 -4.47 10.86
N CYS A 160 -11.09 -5.81 10.79
CA CYS A 160 -10.11 -6.50 9.96
C CYS A 160 -10.31 -6.21 8.48
N ARG A 161 -11.56 -6.24 8.00
CA ARG A 161 -11.89 -5.91 6.60
C ARG A 161 -11.51 -4.48 6.24
N ASN A 162 -11.69 -3.53 7.17
CA ASN A 162 -11.39 -2.11 6.98
C ASN A 162 -9.94 -1.72 7.35
N THR A 163 -9.12 -2.67 7.79
CA THR A 163 -7.68 -2.43 8.02
C THR A 163 -6.96 -2.46 6.68
N PHE A 164 -6.09 -1.47 6.46
CA PHE A 164 -5.30 -1.41 5.23
C PHE A 164 -4.13 -2.38 5.33
N VAL A 165 -4.13 -3.40 4.46
CA VAL A 165 -3.06 -4.40 4.39
C VAL A 165 -1.98 -3.89 3.46
N VAL A 166 -0.85 -3.53 4.05
CA VAL A 166 0.26 -2.89 3.35
C VAL A 166 1.11 -3.92 2.63
N SER A 167 1.34 -3.67 1.34
CA SER A 167 2.28 -4.42 0.49
C SER A 167 3.60 -3.69 0.30
N ASP A 168 3.61 -2.35 0.24
CA ASP A 168 4.80 -1.53 0.07
C ASP A 168 4.61 -0.10 0.61
N TYR A 169 5.69 0.65 0.79
CA TYR A 169 5.64 2.09 1.04
C TYR A 169 6.79 2.85 0.36
N SER A 170 6.52 4.09 -0.02
CA SER A 170 7.51 5.03 -0.52
C SER A 170 7.40 6.37 0.19
N GLY A 171 8.54 7.03 0.42
CA GLY A 171 8.53 8.46 0.75
C GLY A 171 8.10 9.29 -0.45
N LEU A 172 7.55 10.48 -0.21
CA LEU A 172 7.43 11.47 -1.27
C LEU A 172 8.84 11.90 -1.70
N ILE A 173 9.27 11.48 -2.89
CA ILE A 173 10.47 12.04 -3.52
C ILE A 173 10.07 13.46 -3.97
N ARG A 174 10.70 14.47 -3.37
CA ARG A 174 10.57 15.87 -3.81
C ARG A 174 11.21 16.09 -5.18
#